data_AF-A0AAD2UFH1-F1
#
_entry.id   AF-A0AAD2UFH1-F1
#
_cell.length_a   1.000
_cell.length_b   1.000
_cell.length_c   1.000
_cell.angle_alpha   90.00
_cell.angle_beta   90.00
_cell.angle_gamma   90.00
#
_symmetry.space_group_name_H-M   'P 1'
#
loop_
_entity.id
_entity.type
_entity.pdbx_description
1 polymer ?
#
loop_
_entity_poly.entity_id
_entity_poly.type
_entity_poly.pdbx_seq_one_letter_code
_entity_poly.pdbx_strand_id
1 'polypeptide(L)'
;METLENSERHWPARRKHMFFQIFMAQHICRDAVEIHWANGNIQVIRPVRGISINGEAQGGIRPPYWVILAFCRSADGRIICSEGYAHALYQLTCPVPVDSKLERNTLTALLNVASWLKRKPGTPELSLERPLFDTEVYVNGEKKYVLPDFIVTARAPDGKTARVVIETMGYEDSDYCARKSRQHTGMKQIGVLHTDPPKWLDNDHPPFKKHMYGVFMHLRY
;
A
#
# COMPACT_ATOMS: atom_id res chain seq x y z
N MET A 1 -28.34 -4.30 -7.17
CA MET A 1 -27.78 -5.31 -8.08
C MET A 1 -28.77 -6.46 -8.14
N GLU A 2 -29.33 -6.73 -9.32
CA GLU A 2 -30.47 -7.65 -9.47
C GLU A 2 -30.07 -9.01 -10.04
N THR A 3 -28.91 -9.11 -10.69
CA THR A 3 -28.45 -10.34 -11.34
C THR A 3 -26.99 -10.65 -11.02
N LEU A 4 -26.72 -11.90 -10.66
CA LEU A 4 -25.38 -12.41 -10.33
C LEU A 4 -24.64 -12.96 -11.54
N GLU A 5 -25.41 -13.60 -12.41
CA GLU A 5 -24.95 -14.48 -13.46
C GLU A 5 -25.57 -14.02 -14.77
N ASN A 6 -24.81 -14.11 -15.85
CA ASN A 6 -25.38 -14.10 -17.18
C ASN A 6 -25.76 -15.56 -17.52
N SER A 7 -27.06 -15.82 -17.73
CA SER A 7 -27.61 -17.13 -18.09
C SER A 7 -27.11 -17.66 -19.44
N GLU A 8 -26.59 -16.79 -20.30
CA GLU A 8 -26.04 -17.16 -21.62
C GLU A 8 -24.57 -17.61 -21.56
N ARG A 9 -23.90 -17.47 -20.40
CA ARG A 9 -22.52 -17.95 -20.24
C ARG A 9 -22.48 -19.31 -19.57
N HIS A 10 -21.63 -20.20 -20.07
CA HIS A 10 -21.39 -21.50 -19.45
C HIS A 10 -20.58 -21.31 -18.16
N TRP A 11 -21.19 -21.64 -17.02
CA TRP A 11 -20.53 -21.64 -15.72
C TRP A 11 -20.05 -23.06 -15.37
N PRO A 12 -18.85 -23.22 -14.80
CA PRO A 12 -18.36 -24.53 -14.39
C PRO A 12 -19.28 -25.19 -13.36
N ALA A 13 -19.71 -26.42 -13.66
CA ALA A 13 -20.55 -27.19 -12.74
C ALA A 13 -19.87 -27.39 -11.38
N ARG A 14 -20.66 -27.37 -10.30
CA ARG A 14 -20.24 -27.64 -8.90
C ARG A 14 -19.22 -26.64 -8.33
N ARG A 15 -19.03 -25.46 -8.94
CA ARG A 15 -18.27 -24.36 -8.36
C ARG A 15 -19.22 -23.34 -7.74
N LYS A 16 -18.84 -22.76 -6.60
CA LYS A 16 -19.58 -21.66 -6.00
C LYS A 16 -19.40 -20.42 -6.86
N HIS A 17 -20.50 -19.83 -7.32
CA HIS A 17 -20.46 -18.59 -8.09
C HIS A 17 -20.26 -17.41 -7.14
N MET A 18 -19.21 -16.65 -7.40
CA MET A 18 -18.82 -15.49 -6.62
C MET A 18 -18.43 -14.34 -7.54
N PHE A 19 -18.75 -13.12 -7.13
CA PHE A 19 -18.21 -11.91 -7.73
C PHE A 19 -17.64 -11.00 -6.65
N PHE A 20 -16.68 -10.19 -7.04
CA PHE A 20 -16.04 -9.21 -6.18
C PHE A 20 -16.33 -7.81 -6.72
N GLN A 21 -16.70 -6.90 -5.82
CA GLN A 21 -16.77 -5.48 -6.13
C GLN A 21 -15.78 -4.73 -5.26
N ILE A 22 -15.16 -3.74 -5.89
CA ILE A 22 -14.12 -2.91 -5.31
C ILE A 22 -14.69 -1.52 -5.11
N PHE A 23 -14.54 -0.99 -3.90
CA PHE A 23 -14.97 0.34 -3.53
C PHE A 23 -13.85 1.09 -2.81
N MET A 24 -14.01 2.41 -2.73
CA MET A 24 -13.29 3.22 -1.76
C MET A 24 -14.27 3.80 -0.76
N ALA A 25 -13.94 3.75 0.54
CA ALA A 25 -14.83 4.17 1.61
C ALA A 25 -14.09 4.99 2.68
N GLN A 26 -14.78 5.99 3.23
CA GLN A 26 -14.30 6.76 4.39
C GLN A 26 -14.78 6.16 5.72
N HIS A 27 -15.95 5.50 5.70
CA HIS A 27 -16.59 4.99 6.90
C HIS A 27 -16.78 3.48 6.76
N ILE A 28 -16.03 2.73 7.57
CA ILE A 28 -16.14 1.27 7.68
C ILE A 28 -16.07 0.86 9.15
N CYS A 29 -16.67 -0.28 9.46
CA CYS A 29 -16.41 -1.06 10.66
C CYS A 29 -16.38 -2.55 10.29
N ARG A 30 -16.28 -3.43 11.29
CA ARG A 30 -16.34 -4.88 11.03
C ARG A 30 -17.66 -5.34 10.43
N ASP A 31 -18.76 -4.62 10.66
CA ASP A 31 -20.09 -5.10 10.29
C ASP A 31 -20.65 -4.41 9.04
N ALA A 32 -20.09 -3.27 8.66
CA ALA A 32 -20.66 -2.43 7.61
C ALA A 32 -19.61 -1.59 6.89
N VAL A 33 -19.90 -1.29 5.62
CA VAL A 33 -19.24 -0.27 4.82
C VAL A 33 -20.27 0.71 4.30
N GLU A 34 -19.97 2.00 4.40
CA GLU A 34 -20.77 3.08 3.82
C GLU A 34 -20.15 3.53 2.49
N ILE A 35 -20.92 3.36 1.41
CA ILE A 35 -20.53 3.75 0.06
C ILE A 35 -21.25 5.05 -0.29
N HIS A 36 -20.47 6.10 -0.52
CA HIS A 36 -20.96 7.41 -0.95
C HIS A 36 -20.87 7.49 -2.47
N TRP A 37 -22.01 7.63 -3.12
CA TRP A 37 -22.12 7.76 -4.56
C TRP A 37 -22.02 9.22 -4.99
N ALA A 38 -21.58 9.47 -6.23
CA ALA A 38 -21.42 10.82 -6.77
C ALA A 38 -22.73 11.63 -6.82
N ASN A 39 -23.87 10.96 -6.88
CA ASN A 39 -25.20 11.58 -6.84
C ASN A 39 -25.69 11.93 -5.41
N GLY A 40 -24.84 11.77 -4.39
CA GLY A 40 -25.17 12.03 -2.99
C GLY A 40 -25.83 10.86 -2.26
N ASN A 41 -26.16 9.76 -2.96
CA ASN A 41 -26.74 8.59 -2.30
C ASN A 41 -25.70 7.91 -1.41
N ILE A 42 -26.16 7.45 -0.24
CA ILE A 42 -25.37 6.61 0.66
C ILE A 42 -25.96 5.21 0.66
N GLN A 43 -25.12 4.22 0.36
CA GLN A 43 -25.49 2.81 0.44
C GLN A 43 -24.68 2.13 1.54
N VAL A 44 -25.35 1.50 2.49
CA VAL A 44 -24.68 0.72 3.53
C VAL A 44 -24.76 -0.76 3.18
N ILE A 45 -23.61 -1.41 3.04
CA ILE A 45 -23.53 -2.85 2.78
C ILE A 45 -23.05 -3.53 4.06
N ARG A 46 -23.76 -4.61 4.45
CA ARG A 46 -23.47 -5.41 5.65
C ARG A 46 -23.12 -6.84 5.24
N PRO A 47 -21.83 -7.18 5.10
CA PRO A 47 -21.43 -8.54 4.73
C PRO A 47 -21.79 -9.54 5.84
N VAL A 48 -22.27 -10.73 5.47
CA VAL A 48 -22.76 -11.74 6.43
C VAL A 48 -21.66 -12.19 7.42
N ARG A 49 -20.41 -12.35 6.96
CA ARG A 49 -19.26 -12.69 7.81
C ARG A 49 -18.51 -11.46 8.35
N GLY A 50 -19.01 -10.26 8.08
CA GLY A 50 -18.32 -9.01 8.37
C GLY A 50 -17.15 -8.70 7.44
N ILE A 51 -16.33 -7.75 7.87
CA ILE A 51 -15.23 -7.12 7.14
C ILE A 51 -13.94 -7.32 7.93
N SER A 52 -12.95 -7.94 7.29
CA SER A 52 -11.59 -7.99 7.81
C SER A 52 -10.85 -6.72 7.42
N ILE A 53 -10.32 -5.97 8.39
CA ILE A 53 -9.60 -4.71 8.15
C ILE A 53 -8.11 -4.95 8.40
N ASN A 54 -7.28 -4.73 7.37
CA ASN A 54 -5.85 -4.96 7.45
C ASN A 54 -5.20 -4.11 8.55
N GLY A 55 -4.46 -4.76 9.45
CA GLY A 55 -3.75 -4.11 10.54
C GLY A 55 -4.64 -3.45 11.59
N GLU A 56 -5.95 -3.75 11.64
CA GLU A 56 -6.87 -3.15 12.62
C GLU A 56 -7.77 -4.17 13.29
N ALA A 57 -7.87 -4.03 14.62
CA ALA A 57 -8.73 -4.91 15.39
C ALA A 57 -10.21 -4.60 15.15
N GLN A 58 -10.73 -3.37 15.30
CA GLN A 58 -12.20 -3.21 15.36
C GLN A 58 -12.80 -1.97 14.67
N GLY A 59 -12.05 -0.90 14.42
CA GLY A 59 -12.66 0.43 14.29
C GLY A 59 -12.60 1.14 12.95
N GLY A 60 -11.91 0.62 11.92
CA GLY A 60 -11.75 1.39 10.70
C GLY A 60 -11.13 2.77 10.96
N ILE A 61 -10.10 2.85 11.81
CA ILE A 61 -9.55 4.08 12.38
C ILE A 61 -8.57 4.86 11.49
N ARG A 62 -8.11 4.29 10.38
CA ARG A 62 -7.21 4.91 9.39
C ARG A 62 -7.85 5.06 8.00
N PRO A 63 -8.98 5.78 7.85
CA PRO A 63 -9.52 6.06 6.53
C PRO A 63 -8.56 6.88 5.66
N PRO A 64 -8.77 6.91 4.33
CA PRO A 64 -9.77 6.14 3.58
C PRO A 64 -9.36 4.67 3.38
N TYR A 65 -10.25 3.85 2.84
CA TYR A 65 -10.03 2.42 2.60
C TYR A 65 -10.32 2.01 1.17
N TRP A 66 -9.55 1.04 0.67
CA TRP A 66 -9.97 0.15 -0.40
C TRP A 66 -10.76 -0.98 0.23
N VAL A 67 -12.01 -1.18 -0.20
CA VAL A 67 -12.88 -2.26 0.27
C VAL A 67 -13.16 -3.22 -0.88
N ILE A 68 -12.93 -4.51 -0.65
CA ILE A 68 -13.26 -5.60 -1.56
C ILE A 68 -14.41 -6.38 -0.93
N LEU A 69 -15.57 -6.38 -1.58
CA LEU A 69 -16.75 -7.10 -1.12
C LEU A 69 -16.99 -8.33 -2.00
N ALA A 70 -17.10 -9.49 -1.37
CA ALA A 70 -17.36 -10.75 -2.05
C ALA A 70 -18.83 -11.11 -1.91
N PHE A 71 -19.48 -11.36 -3.03
CA PHE A 71 -20.90 -11.66 -3.08
C PHE A 71 -21.15 -13.00 -3.77
N CYS A 72 -22.19 -13.70 -3.32
CA CYS A 72 -22.55 -15.02 -3.81
C CYS A 72 -24.04 -15.31 -3.62
N ARG A 73 -24.53 -16.44 -4.14
CA ARG A 73 -25.83 -16.98 -3.71
C ARG A 73 -25.71 -17.62 -2.33
N SER A 74 -26.68 -17.36 -1.47
CA SER A 74 -26.92 -18.12 -0.24
C SER A 74 -27.63 -19.45 -0.55
N ALA A 75 -27.80 -20.29 0.47
CA ALA A 75 -28.46 -21.59 0.35
C ALA A 75 -29.93 -21.49 -0.12
N ASP A 76 -30.60 -20.37 0.16
CA ASP A 76 -31.96 -20.04 -0.29
C ASP A 76 -32.00 -19.37 -1.68
N GLY A 77 -30.86 -19.30 -2.38
CA GLY A 77 -30.76 -18.77 -3.74
C GLY A 77 -30.68 -17.24 -3.86
N ARG A 78 -30.76 -16.49 -2.75
CA ARG A 78 -30.65 -15.02 -2.76
C ARG A 78 -29.22 -14.56 -2.96
N ILE A 79 -29.02 -13.39 -3.58
CA ILE A 79 -27.69 -12.77 -3.66
C ILE A 79 -27.40 -12.08 -2.34
N ILE A 80 -26.27 -12.42 -1.72
CA ILE A 80 -25.79 -11.82 -0.48
C ILE A 80 -24.38 -11.28 -0.64
N CYS A 81 -24.05 -10.24 0.13
CA CYS A 81 -22.66 -9.89 0.41
C CYS A 81 -22.14 -10.84 1.48
N SER A 82 -21.23 -11.72 1.13
CA SER A 82 -20.80 -12.82 1.99
C SER A 82 -19.74 -12.38 3.00
N GLU A 83 -18.76 -11.59 2.58
CA GLU A 83 -17.67 -11.05 3.42
C GLU A 83 -17.05 -9.83 2.74
N GLY A 84 -16.29 -9.06 3.52
CA GLY A 84 -15.49 -7.95 3.03
C GLY A 84 -14.05 -8.00 3.51
N TYR A 85 -13.17 -7.37 2.75
CA TYR A 85 -11.82 -7.03 3.15
C TYR A 85 -11.61 -5.53 2.96
N ALA A 86 -10.93 -4.88 3.89
CA ALA A 86 -10.59 -3.48 3.79
C ALA A 86 -9.10 -3.25 4.07
N HIS A 87 -8.49 -2.34 3.30
CA HIS A 87 -7.11 -1.93 3.46
C HIS A 87 -7.04 -0.41 3.45
N ALA A 88 -6.41 0.18 4.48
CA ALA A 88 -6.20 1.62 4.55
C ALA A 88 -5.42 2.15 3.32
N LEU A 89 -5.83 3.29 2.81
CA LEU A 89 -5.23 3.96 1.67
C LEU A 89 -4.51 5.23 2.11
N TYR A 90 -3.65 5.74 1.24
CA TYR A 90 -3.06 7.07 1.40
C TYR A 90 -4.13 8.16 1.30
N GLN A 91 -4.85 8.23 0.17
CA GLN A 91 -5.98 9.13 -0.06
C GLN A 91 -6.89 8.59 -1.18
N LEU A 92 -8.12 9.07 -1.28
CA LEU A 92 -9.08 8.62 -2.31
C LEU A 92 -8.60 8.86 -3.75
N THR A 93 -7.90 9.97 -4.00
CA THR A 93 -7.40 10.36 -5.32
C THR A 93 -6.04 9.72 -5.66
N CYS A 94 -5.44 9.01 -4.72
CA CYS A 94 -4.17 8.29 -4.88
C CYS A 94 -4.24 7.04 -4.01
N PRO A 95 -4.91 5.98 -4.51
CA PRO A 95 -5.29 4.81 -3.71
C PRO A 95 -4.13 3.83 -3.54
N VAL A 96 -3.00 4.33 -3.03
CA VAL A 96 -1.87 3.51 -2.60
C VAL A 96 -2.23 2.92 -1.23
N PRO A 97 -2.25 1.59 -1.08
CA PRO A 97 -2.51 0.98 0.23
C PRO A 97 -1.35 1.23 1.17
N VAL A 98 -1.65 1.36 2.46
CA VAL A 98 -0.66 1.61 3.52
C VAL A 98 -0.99 0.77 4.76
N ASP A 99 0.03 0.15 5.35
CA ASP A 99 -0.14 -0.75 6.50
C ASP A 99 -0.09 -0.01 7.83
N SER A 100 0.41 1.24 7.85
CA SER A 100 0.53 2.06 9.05
C SER A 100 0.36 3.56 8.81
N LYS A 101 0.11 4.31 9.89
CA LYS A 101 0.13 5.79 9.85
C LYS A 101 1.53 6.32 9.55
N LEU A 102 2.57 5.62 9.99
CA LEU A 102 3.96 5.97 9.71
C LEU A 102 4.24 5.84 8.21
N GLU A 103 3.87 4.73 7.59
CA GLU A 103 4.03 4.51 6.14
C GLU A 103 3.28 5.58 5.33
N ARG A 104 2.06 5.95 5.78
CA ARG A 104 1.30 7.08 5.21
C ARG A 104 2.07 8.40 5.29
N ASN A 105 2.74 8.67 6.41
CA ASN A 105 3.55 9.87 6.59
C ASN A 105 4.81 9.84 5.71
N THR A 106 5.46 8.69 5.57
CA THR A 106 6.61 8.49 4.68
C THR A 106 6.22 8.77 3.22
N LEU A 107 5.08 8.24 2.75
CA LEU A 107 4.56 8.55 1.42
C LEU A 107 4.25 10.04 1.23
N THR A 108 3.66 10.69 2.25
CA THR A 108 3.45 12.15 2.25
C THR A 108 4.76 12.92 2.09
N ALA A 109 5.82 12.48 2.79
CA ALA A 109 7.14 13.08 2.69
C ALA A 109 7.75 12.92 1.29
N LEU A 110 7.63 11.74 0.68
CA LEU A 110 8.13 11.47 -0.68
C LEU A 110 7.39 12.33 -1.73
N LEU A 111 6.07 12.49 -1.62
CA LEU A 111 5.29 13.35 -2.52
C LEU A 111 5.67 14.84 -2.40
N ASN A 112 5.99 15.29 -1.18
CA ASN A 112 6.52 16.64 -0.96
C ASN A 112 7.87 16.82 -1.66
N VAL A 113 8.75 15.82 -1.57
CA VAL A 113 10.06 15.84 -2.23
C VAL A 113 9.91 15.89 -3.75
N ALA A 114 9.04 15.05 -4.33
CA ALA A 114 8.74 15.08 -5.76
C ALA A 114 8.22 16.46 -6.20
N SER A 115 7.36 17.08 -5.40
CA SER A 115 6.83 18.42 -5.64
C SER A 115 7.91 19.52 -5.59
N TRP A 116 8.91 19.37 -4.72
CA TRP A 116 10.03 20.31 -4.64
C TRP A 116 11.01 20.16 -5.81
N LEU A 117 11.31 18.92 -6.21
CA LEU A 117 12.18 18.63 -7.35
C LEU A 117 11.57 19.20 -8.64
N LYS A 118 10.28 18.95 -8.90
CA LYS A 118 9.57 19.44 -10.09
C LYS A 118 9.67 20.96 -10.32
N ARG A 119 9.92 21.75 -9.27
CA ARG A 119 10.10 23.22 -9.36
C ARG A 119 11.49 23.65 -9.80
N LYS A 120 12.46 22.74 -9.87
CA LYS A 120 13.85 23.01 -10.25
C LYS A 120 14.19 22.32 -11.57
N PRO A 121 14.63 23.07 -12.60
CA PRO A 121 15.15 22.50 -13.83
C PRO A 121 16.33 21.55 -13.57
N GLY A 122 16.46 20.51 -14.40
CA GLY A 122 17.58 19.57 -14.34
C GLY A 122 17.50 18.55 -13.20
N THR A 123 16.42 18.51 -12.43
CA THR A 123 16.19 17.49 -11.40
C THR A 123 15.53 16.23 -11.96
N PRO A 124 15.67 15.07 -11.29
CA PRO A 124 15.04 13.84 -11.76
C PRO A 124 13.52 13.86 -11.68
N GLU A 125 12.90 13.15 -12.62
CA GLU A 125 11.53 12.69 -12.50
C GLU A 125 11.48 11.47 -11.56
N LEU A 126 10.53 11.45 -10.62
CA LEU A 126 10.37 10.36 -9.68
C LEU A 126 9.13 9.53 -10.02
N SER A 127 9.29 8.21 -10.01
CA SER A 127 8.19 7.24 -9.98
C SER A 127 8.28 6.40 -8.72
N LEU A 128 7.14 5.97 -8.18
CA LEU A 128 7.07 5.25 -6.92
C LEU A 128 6.31 3.93 -7.12
N GLU A 129 6.88 2.86 -6.58
CA GLU A 129 6.29 1.54 -6.47
C GLU A 129 6.12 1.23 -4.97
N ARG A 130 4.95 0.70 -4.59
CA ARG A 130 4.70 0.11 -3.28
C ARG A 130 4.51 -1.39 -3.48
N PRO A 131 5.55 -2.22 -3.25
CA PRO A 131 5.44 -3.65 -3.41
C PRO A 131 4.32 -4.24 -2.54
N LEU A 132 3.50 -5.11 -3.13
CA LEU A 132 2.45 -5.84 -2.41
C LEU A 132 2.84 -7.27 -2.06
N PHE A 133 3.93 -7.76 -2.67
CA PHE A 133 4.42 -9.12 -2.56
C PHE A 133 5.93 -9.10 -2.36
N ASP A 134 6.43 -10.15 -1.73
CA ASP A 134 7.86 -10.34 -1.52
C ASP A 134 8.63 -10.31 -2.84
N THR A 135 9.72 -9.55 -2.85
CA THR A 135 10.69 -9.50 -3.95
C THR A 135 11.81 -10.49 -3.68
N GLU A 136 12.07 -11.35 -4.64
CA GLU A 136 13.20 -12.27 -4.62
C GLU A 136 14.53 -11.53 -4.83
N VAL A 137 15.50 -11.78 -3.96
CA VAL A 137 16.86 -11.21 -4.03
C VAL A 137 17.90 -12.27 -3.70
N TYR A 138 19.14 -12.07 -4.15
CA TYR A 138 20.26 -12.97 -3.86
C TYR A 138 21.30 -12.24 -3.00
N VAL A 139 21.58 -12.77 -1.81
CA VAL A 139 22.56 -12.21 -0.88
C VAL A 139 23.59 -13.30 -0.59
N ASN A 140 24.86 -13.05 -0.92
CA ASN A 140 25.95 -14.01 -0.76
C ASN A 140 25.65 -15.38 -1.42
N GLY A 141 24.98 -15.37 -2.58
CA GLY A 141 24.58 -16.60 -3.29
C GLY A 141 23.33 -17.29 -2.75
N GLU A 142 22.78 -16.85 -1.61
CA GLU A 142 21.54 -17.39 -1.05
C GLU A 142 20.32 -16.61 -1.52
N LYS A 143 19.28 -17.34 -1.92
CA LYS A 143 17.98 -16.79 -2.26
C LYS A 143 17.25 -16.31 -0.99
N LYS A 144 16.82 -15.05 -1.01
CA LYS A 144 16.07 -14.40 0.08
C LYS A 144 14.88 -13.64 -0.49
N TYR A 145 13.96 -13.28 0.40
CA TYR A 145 12.74 -12.54 0.10
C TYR A 145 12.68 -11.30 0.96
N VAL A 146 12.43 -10.15 0.35
CA VAL A 146 12.30 -8.86 1.03
C VAL A 146 11.08 -8.12 0.52
N LEU A 147 10.47 -7.34 1.42
CA LEU A 147 9.31 -6.51 1.10
C LEU A 147 9.58 -5.10 1.64
N PRO A 148 10.18 -4.20 0.83
CA PRO A 148 10.36 -2.83 1.23
C PRO A 148 9.04 -2.06 1.14
N ASP A 149 8.87 -1.05 1.99
CA ASP A 149 7.64 -0.24 2.00
C ASP A 149 7.48 0.55 0.68
N PHE A 150 8.55 1.17 0.18
CA PHE A 150 8.53 1.86 -1.12
C PHE A 150 9.82 1.69 -1.91
N ILE A 151 9.69 1.69 -3.23
CA ILE A 151 10.81 1.78 -4.17
C ILE A 151 10.58 3.00 -5.06
N VAL A 152 11.50 3.96 -5.02
CA VAL A 152 11.46 5.15 -5.85
C VAL A 152 12.48 4.99 -6.98
N THR A 153 12.02 5.09 -8.22
CA THR A 153 12.90 5.18 -9.38
C THR A 153 13.03 6.64 -9.77
N ALA A 154 14.25 7.17 -9.68
CA ALA A 154 14.61 8.50 -10.14
C ALA A 154 15.19 8.41 -11.55
N ARG A 155 14.62 9.17 -12.50
CA ARG A 155 15.09 9.27 -13.88
C ARG A 155 15.67 10.66 -14.12
N ALA A 156 16.98 10.72 -14.39
CA ALA A 156 17.66 11.95 -14.76
C ALA A 156 17.20 12.47 -16.14
N PRO A 157 17.41 13.77 -16.43
CA PRO A 157 17.12 14.34 -17.75
C PRO A 157 17.87 13.66 -18.91
N ASP A 158 19.04 13.07 -18.65
CA ASP A 158 19.83 12.32 -19.64
C ASP A 158 19.32 10.88 -19.85
N GLY A 159 18.24 10.49 -19.17
CA GLY A 159 17.60 9.19 -19.26
C GLY A 159 18.14 8.13 -18.31
N LYS A 160 19.25 8.39 -17.59
CA LYS A 160 19.77 7.42 -16.62
C LYS A 160 18.81 7.28 -15.44
N THR A 161 18.78 6.08 -14.85
CA THR A 161 17.86 5.75 -13.77
C THR A 161 18.59 5.18 -12.57
N ALA A 162 18.17 5.57 -11.37
CA ALA A 162 18.63 4.96 -10.13
C ALA A 162 17.43 4.61 -9.25
N ARG A 163 17.54 3.50 -8.52
CA ARG A 163 16.52 3.00 -7.60
C ARG A 163 16.92 3.30 -6.17
N VAL A 164 15.95 3.84 -5.43
CA VAL A 164 16.07 4.18 -4.03
C VAL A 164 15.01 3.41 -3.27
N VAL A 165 15.45 2.55 -2.34
CA VAL A 165 14.56 1.71 -1.54
C VAL A 165 14.31 2.41 -0.22
N ILE A 166 13.05 2.49 0.21
CA ILE A 166 12.63 3.17 1.43
C ILE A 166 12.01 2.15 2.38
N GLU A 167 12.46 2.19 3.62
CA GLU A 167 11.88 1.45 4.73
C GLU A 167 11.37 2.42 5.82
N THR A 168 10.11 2.29 6.20
CA THR A 168 9.51 3.02 7.31
C THR A 168 9.71 2.27 8.62
N MET A 169 10.17 2.99 9.64
CA MET A 169 10.47 2.43 10.95
C MET A 169 9.49 2.90 12.00
N GLY A 170 9.07 1.97 12.87
CA GLY A 170 8.10 2.26 13.92
C GLY A 170 8.47 1.79 15.34
N TYR A 171 9.33 0.79 15.50
CA TYR A 171 9.73 0.26 16.82
C TYR A 171 11.26 0.15 16.91
N GLU A 172 11.78 0.27 18.13
CA GLU A 172 13.22 0.31 18.42
C GLU A 172 13.68 -0.87 19.30
N ASP A 173 12.84 -1.88 19.54
CA ASP A 173 13.28 -3.03 20.33
C ASP A 173 14.40 -3.81 19.60
N SER A 174 15.24 -4.49 20.38
CA SER A 174 16.45 -5.15 19.87
C SER A 174 16.15 -6.28 18.87
N ASP A 175 15.07 -7.03 19.08
CA ASP A 175 14.69 -8.16 18.22
C ASP A 175 14.09 -7.67 16.90
N TYR A 176 13.32 -6.59 16.96
CA TYR A 176 12.80 -5.86 15.83
C TYR A 176 13.95 -5.29 14.96
N CYS A 177 14.95 -4.66 15.59
CA CYS A 177 16.12 -4.12 14.91
C CYS A 177 16.98 -5.21 14.25
N ALA A 178 17.20 -6.34 14.93
CA ALA A 178 17.97 -7.46 14.39
C ALA A 178 17.27 -8.10 13.18
N ARG A 179 15.94 -8.26 13.23
CA ARG A 179 15.15 -8.78 12.10
C ARG A 179 15.19 -7.84 10.89
N LYS A 180 14.97 -6.54 11.10
CA LYS A 180 15.01 -5.53 10.02
C LYS A 180 16.41 -5.41 9.41
N SER A 181 17.47 -5.46 10.22
CA SER A 181 18.86 -5.44 9.72
C SER A 181 19.15 -6.59 8.75
N ARG A 182 18.57 -7.78 8.96
CA ARG A 182 18.70 -8.89 8.00
C ARG A 182 17.98 -8.62 6.69
N GLN A 183 16.78 -8.05 6.74
CA GLN A 183 16.02 -7.69 5.52
C GLN A 183 16.72 -6.58 4.73
N HIS A 184 17.34 -5.62 5.41
CA HIS A 184 18.07 -4.51 4.82
C HIS A 184 19.20 -4.94 3.90
N THR A 185 19.93 -5.99 4.27
CA THR A 185 21.00 -6.54 3.41
C THR A 185 20.44 -7.03 2.08
N GLY A 186 19.24 -7.60 2.07
CA GLY A 186 18.54 -7.99 0.84
C GLY A 186 17.98 -6.80 0.07
N MET A 187 17.37 -5.83 0.75
CA MET A 187 16.84 -4.60 0.12
C MET A 187 17.93 -3.80 -0.62
N LYS A 188 19.17 -3.80 -0.11
CA LYS A 188 20.32 -3.17 -0.79
C LYS A 188 20.66 -3.80 -2.14
N GLN A 189 20.15 -5.00 -2.45
CA GLN A 189 20.28 -5.61 -3.79
C GLN A 189 19.31 -4.99 -4.81
N ILE A 190 18.24 -4.32 -4.34
CA ILE A 190 17.22 -3.69 -5.19
C ILE A 190 17.64 -2.26 -5.57
N GLY A 191 18.26 -1.53 -4.65
CA GLY A 191 18.68 -0.15 -4.84
C GLY A 191 19.31 0.45 -3.57
N VAL A 192 19.53 1.78 -3.58
CA VAL A 192 20.11 2.47 -2.43
C VAL A 192 19.08 2.58 -1.31
N LEU A 193 19.33 1.91 -0.19
CA LEU A 193 18.41 1.85 0.95
C LEU A 193 18.50 3.09 1.84
N HIS A 194 17.34 3.70 2.11
CA HIS A 194 17.14 4.74 3.11
C HIS A 194 15.97 4.40 4.02
N THR A 195 15.98 4.99 5.21
CA THR A 195 15.01 4.71 6.26
C THR A 195 14.27 5.98 6.65
N ASP A 196 13.03 5.85 7.11
CA ASP A 196 12.27 6.91 7.76
C ASP A 196 12.03 6.52 9.23
N PRO A 197 12.71 7.16 10.21
CA PRO A 197 13.62 8.29 10.02
C PRO A 197 15.00 7.90 9.46
N PRO A 198 15.75 8.86 8.86
CA PRO A 198 17.09 8.60 8.35
C PRO A 198 18.04 8.16 9.45
N LYS A 199 18.87 7.15 9.19
CA LYS A 199 19.78 6.57 10.19
C LYS A 199 19.04 6.24 11.49
N TRP A 200 17.99 5.41 11.41
CA TRP A 200 17.04 5.22 12.51
C TRP A 200 17.65 4.88 13.89
N LEU A 201 18.91 4.40 13.95
CA LEU A 201 19.61 4.08 15.20
C LEU A 201 20.24 5.30 15.86
N ASP A 202 20.33 6.43 15.15
CA ASP A 202 20.89 7.68 15.63
C ASP A 202 19.76 8.54 16.21
N ASN A 203 19.96 9.07 17.42
CA ASN A 203 18.96 9.92 18.09
C ASN A 203 18.80 11.31 17.46
N ASP A 204 19.73 11.72 16.58
CA ASP A 204 19.68 13.00 15.87
C ASP A 204 19.67 12.76 14.37
N HIS A 205 18.52 13.02 13.75
CA HIS A 205 18.35 12.88 12.31
C HIS A 205 17.52 14.04 11.75
N PRO A 206 17.87 14.54 10.55
CA PRO A 206 17.06 15.55 9.88
C PRO A 206 15.68 14.98 9.53
N PRO A 207 14.65 15.83 9.34
CA PRO A 207 13.36 15.38 8.84
C PRO A 207 13.51 14.59 7.53
N PHE A 208 12.87 13.43 7.43
CA PHE A 208 13.02 12.50 6.30
C PHE A 208 12.88 13.17 4.93
N LYS A 209 11.88 14.04 4.75
CA LYS A 209 11.71 14.82 3.50
C LYS A 209 12.91 15.68 3.12
N LYS A 210 13.61 16.30 4.09
CA LYS A 210 14.81 17.12 3.81
C LYS A 210 15.98 16.23 3.41
N HIS A 211 16.16 15.11 4.13
CA HIS A 211 17.16 14.10 3.79
C HIS A 211 16.96 13.57 2.36
N MET A 212 15.76 13.09 2.06
CA MET A 212 15.45 12.52 0.75
C MET A 212 15.57 13.55 -0.39
N TYR A 213 15.19 14.80 -0.15
CA TYR A 213 15.44 15.87 -1.11
C TYR A 213 16.93 16.02 -1.44
N GLY A 214 17.79 16.02 -0.41
CA GLY A 214 19.24 16.04 -0.59
C GLY A 214 19.76 14.82 -1.36
N VAL A 215 19.24 13.63 -1.07
CA VAL A 215 19.57 12.39 -1.79
C VAL A 215 19.27 12.50 -3.28
N PHE A 216 18.05 12.91 -3.66
CA PHE A 216 17.68 12.99 -5.08
C PHE A 216 18.37 14.12 -5.84
N MET A 217 18.76 15.21 -5.15
CA MET A 217 19.55 16.29 -5.76
C MET A 217 20.97 15.87 -6.12
N HIS A 218 21.55 14.89 -5.40
CA HIS A 218 22.95 14.46 -5.57
C HIS A 218 23.05 12.98 -5.92
N LEU A 219 21.96 12.39 -6.42
CA LEU A 219 21.89 10.98 -6.75
C LEU A 219 22.91 10.67 -7.85
N ARG A 220 23.70 9.61 -7.64
CA ARG A 220 24.56 9.08 -8.67
C ARG A 220 23.75 8.04 -9.46
N TYR A 221 23.67 8.24 -10.77
CA TYR A 221 22.97 7.37 -11.71
C TYR A 221 23.91 6.39 -12.38
#